data_AF-A0A418XGP5-F1
#
_entry.id   AF-A0A418XGP5-F1
#
_cell.length_a   1.000
_cell.length_b   1.000
_cell.length_c   1.000
_cell.angle_alpha   90.00
_cell.angle_beta   90.00
_cell.angle_gamma   90.00
#
_symmetry.space_group_name_H-M   'P 1'
#
loop_
_entity.id
_entity.type
_entity.pdbx_description
1 polymer ?
#
loop_
_entity_poly.entity_id
_entity_poly.type
_entity_poly.pdbx_seq_one_letter_code
_entity_poly.pdbx_strand_id
1 'polypeptide(L)'
;MKAAIALAAALALTGCATYQAPQLAAPTAILAPKPILGNTGKYMSPYTEDGTVAVWVEKGRSASAGSAIGGFLGAQAGQKMAEQIPFFGGIIGQAVGESTGRAVALKMVGGEEFIRANSDLSFNSVQDLAVYMYAKNSAHKDFAEALKLTQEIYPELKTAYYPAIYSASTLAAK
;
A
#
# COMPACT_ATOMS: atom_id res chain seq x y z
N MET A 1 -32.88 48.98 25.93
CA MET A 1 -33.20 47.82 26.81
C MET A 1 -34.04 46.86 25.98
N LYS A 2 -33.51 45.67 25.62
CA LYS A 2 -33.96 44.31 26.05
C LYS A 2 -35.45 44.06 25.71
N ALA A 3 -35.92 43.01 25.02
CA ALA A 3 -35.47 41.67 24.62
C ALA A 3 -36.40 41.20 23.45
N ALA A 4 -35.96 40.55 22.37
CA ALA A 4 -35.77 39.10 22.14
C ALA A 4 -36.99 38.18 22.46
N ILE A 5 -37.13 37.11 21.63
CA ILE A 5 -37.99 35.89 21.73
C ILE A 5 -39.27 35.97 20.87
N ALA A 6 -39.66 35.04 19.99
CA ALA A 6 -39.08 33.83 19.40
C ALA A 6 -40.03 33.35 18.30
N LEU A 7 -39.51 32.76 17.21
CA LEU A 7 -40.02 31.48 16.70
C LEU A 7 -39.01 30.89 15.72
N ALA A 8 -38.28 29.89 16.19
CA ALA A 8 -37.52 28.98 15.37
C ALA A 8 -38.08 27.57 15.60
N ALA A 9 -37.77 26.70 14.64
CA ALA A 9 -37.82 25.24 14.67
C ALA A 9 -39.12 24.56 14.22
N ALA A 10 -39.11 24.11 12.96
CA ALA A 10 -39.43 22.70 12.63
C ALA A 10 -39.08 22.40 11.16
N LEU A 11 -37.79 22.33 10.82
CA LEU A 11 -37.31 21.71 9.58
C LEU A 11 -35.84 21.32 9.74
N ALA A 12 -35.59 20.04 9.99
CA ALA A 12 -34.35 19.28 9.75
C ALA A 12 -34.07 18.28 10.90
N LEU A 13 -34.86 17.21 10.99
CA LEU A 13 -34.50 16.03 11.78
C LEU A 13 -34.84 14.76 11.00
N THR A 14 -34.15 14.50 9.90
CA THR A 14 -33.95 13.13 9.38
C THR A 14 -32.89 13.17 8.29
N GLY A 15 -31.64 12.85 8.63
CA GLY A 15 -30.60 12.74 7.60
C GLY A 15 -29.15 12.95 8.04
N CYS A 16 -28.78 12.72 9.30
CA CYS A 16 -27.36 12.49 9.61
C CYS A 16 -27.07 10.99 9.57
N ALA A 17 -27.16 10.39 8.38
CA ALA A 17 -26.31 9.25 8.11
C ALA A 17 -24.90 9.83 8.02
N THR A 18 -24.15 9.78 9.13
CA THR A 18 -22.73 10.12 9.10
C THR A 18 -22.11 9.19 8.07
N TYR A 19 -21.67 9.74 6.94
CA TYR A 19 -20.83 9.04 5.99
C TYR A 19 -19.50 8.81 6.71
N GLN A 20 -19.44 7.76 7.53
CA GLN A 20 -18.19 7.27 8.10
C GLN A 20 -17.40 6.77 6.90
N ALA A 21 -16.36 7.52 6.52
CA ALA A 21 -15.42 7.03 5.53
C ALA A 21 -14.94 5.63 5.96
N PRO A 22 -14.79 4.67 5.03
CA PRO A 22 -14.39 3.33 5.38
C PRO A 22 -13.04 3.36 6.13
N GLN A 23 -13.06 3.06 7.43
CA GLN A 23 -11.88 3.11 8.28
C GLN A 23 -11.15 1.77 8.20
N LEU A 24 -9.86 1.81 7.86
CA LEU A 24 -9.00 0.63 7.93
C LEU A 24 -8.80 0.23 9.41
N ALA A 25 -8.84 -1.07 9.68
CA ALA A 25 -8.46 -1.59 10.98
C ALA A 25 -6.97 -1.32 11.23
N ALA A 26 -6.57 -1.13 12.49
CA ALA A 26 -5.15 -1.00 12.82
C ALA A 26 -4.36 -2.21 12.30
N PRO A 27 -3.09 -2.06 11.86
CA PRO A 27 -2.29 -3.18 11.32
C PRO A 27 -2.26 -4.41 12.24
N THR A 28 -2.17 -4.19 13.55
CA THR A 28 -2.15 -5.25 14.57
C THR A 28 -3.48 -5.98 14.74
N ALA A 29 -4.59 -5.40 14.27
CA ALA A 29 -5.91 -6.02 14.30
C ALA A 29 -6.20 -6.83 13.03
N ILE A 30 -5.38 -6.71 11.98
CA ILE A 30 -5.55 -7.47 10.74
C ILE A 30 -4.83 -8.80 10.83
N LEU A 31 -5.56 -9.89 10.57
CA LEU A 31 -4.95 -11.21 10.40
C LEU A 31 -4.15 -11.24 9.10
N ALA A 32 -2.82 -11.25 9.23
CA ALA A 32 -1.93 -11.32 8.09
C ALA A 32 -2.03 -12.70 7.38
N PRO A 33 -2.13 -12.74 6.04
CA PRO A 33 -2.00 -13.96 5.26
C PRO A 33 -0.68 -14.67 5.58
N LYS A 34 -0.70 -16.01 5.59
CA LYS A 34 0.53 -16.78 5.81
C LYS A 34 1.38 -16.71 4.52
N PRO A 35 2.63 -16.20 4.59
CA PRO A 35 3.51 -16.20 3.43
C PRO A 35 3.96 -17.62 3.07
N ILE A 36 4.36 -17.81 1.82
CA ILE A 36 5.11 -18.98 1.39
C ILE A 36 6.58 -18.73 1.77
N LEU A 37 7.16 -19.64 2.54
CA LEU A 37 8.60 -19.61 2.82
C LEU A 37 9.37 -19.96 1.55
N GLY A 38 10.41 -19.19 1.29
CA GLY A 38 11.13 -19.18 0.04
C GLY A 38 10.39 -18.42 -1.06
N ASN A 39 10.74 -18.74 -2.29
CA ASN A 39 10.50 -17.88 -3.43
C ASN A 39 9.58 -18.51 -4.48
N THR A 40 8.81 -19.56 -4.14
CA THR A 40 8.01 -20.31 -5.11
C THR A 40 6.72 -19.59 -5.54
N GLY A 41 6.26 -18.59 -4.78
CA GLY A 41 5.12 -17.76 -5.15
C GLY A 41 5.36 -16.87 -6.38
N LYS A 42 4.31 -16.18 -6.81
CA LYS A 42 4.36 -15.23 -7.93
C LYS A 42 4.94 -13.87 -7.51
N TYR A 43 4.62 -13.43 -6.30
CA TYR A 43 4.95 -12.12 -5.77
C TYR A 43 5.96 -12.24 -4.64
N MET A 44 7.13 -11.61 -4.78
CA MET A 44 8.16 -11.64 -3.76
C MET A 44 7.94 -10.53 -2.74
N SER A 45 8.15 -10.83 -1.46
CA SER A 45 8.08 -9.84 -0.41
C SER A 45 9.25 -8.85 -0.51
N PRO A 46 9.01 -7.54 -0.29
CA PRO A 46 10.09 -6.56 -0.10
C PRO A 46 10.71 -6.63 1.30
N TYR A 47 10.23 -7.53 2.15
CA TYR A 47 10.74 -7.79 3.49
C TYR A 47 11.13 -9.25 3.63
N THR A 48 12.15 -9.49 4.42
CA THR A 48 12.59 -10.81 4.83
C THR A 48 11.79 -11.35 6.02
N GLU A 49 11.96 -12.63 6.34
CA GLU A 49 11.31 -13.27 7.49
C GLU A 49 11.62 -12.57 8.82
N ASP A 50 12.84 -12.04 8.97
CA ASP A 50 13.27 -11.29 10.15
C ASP A 50 12.77 -9.84 10.19
N GLY A 51 12.00 -9.41 9.18
CA GLY A 51 11.41 -8.07 9.10
C GLY A 51 12.36 -6.99 8.59
N THR A 52 13.56 -7.35 8.12
CA THR A 52 14.44 -6.42 7.40
C THR A 52 14.00 -6.27 5.94
N VAL A 53 14.51 -5.25 5.26
CA VAL A 53 14.21 -5.03 3.84
C VAL A 53 15.03 -5.98 2.96
N ALA A 54 14.39 -6.53 1.93
CA ALA A 54 15.05 -7.46 1.01
C ALA A 54 16.18 -6.77 0.21
N VAL A 55 17.19 -7.55 -0.18
CA VAL A 55 18.39 -7.03 -0.88
C VAL A 55 18.05 -6.30 -2.18
N TRP A 56 17.02 -6.75 -2.90
CA TRP A 56 16.57 -6.10 -4.12
C TRP A 56 15.94 -4.72 -3.88
N VAL A 57 15.38 -4.48 -2.68
CA VAL A 57 14.88 -3.17 -2.27
C VAL A 57 16.04 -2.20 -2.04
N GLU A 58 17.07 -2.64 -1.32
CA GLU A 58 18.29 -1.87 -1.09
C GLU A 58 19.02 -1.51 -2.39
N LYS A 59 19.03 -2.45 -3.34
CA LYS A 59 19.59 -2.23 -4.66
C LYS A 59 18.78 -1.20 -5.45
N GLY A 60 17.45 -1.30 -5.43
CA GLY A 60 16.55 -0.32 -6.01
C GLY A 60 16.77 1.08 -5.44
N ARG A 61 16.83 1.21 -4.12
CA ARG A 61 17.17 2.45 -3.41
C ARG A 61 18.48 3.04 -3.89
N SER A 62 19.54 2.23 -3.94
CA SER A 62 20.87 2.68 -4.36
C SER A 62 20.87 3.17 -5.81
N ALA A 63 20.13 2.49 -6.70
CA ALA A 63 19.96 2.91 -8.09
C ALA A 63 19.13 4.20 -8.21
N SER A 64 18.08 4.35 -7.39
CA SER A 64 17.26 5.57 -7.32
C SER A 64 18.02 6.76 -6.73
N ALA A 65 18.93 6.55 -5.78
CA ALA A 65 19.78 7.61 -5.23
C ALA A 65 20.87 8.07 -6.22
N GLY A 66 21.39 7.14 -7.03
CA GLY A 66 22.38 7.44 -8.08
C GLY A 66 21.79 8.04 -9.36
N SER A 67 20.48 7.86 -9.59
CA SER A 67 19.74 8.56 -10.64
C SER A 67 19.14 9.84 -10.04
N ALA A 68 19.09 10.95 -10.77
CA ALA A 68 18.52 12.21 -10.27
C ALA A 68 16.98 12.17 -10.08
N ILE A 69 16.42 10.99 -9.80
CA ILE A 69 14.99 10.73 -9.69
C ILE A 69 14.58 10.94 -8.21
N GLY A 70 14.31 12.20 -7.89
CA GLY A 70 13.52 12.69 -6.75
C GLY A 70 13.45 11.82 -5.50
N GLY A 71 14.21 12.21 -4.47
CA GLY A 71 14.24 11.59 -3.15
C GLY A 71 12.85 11.45 -2.50
N PHE A 72 12.66 10.31 -1.86
CA PHE A 72 11.43 9.95 -1.14
C PHE A 72 11.36 10.68 0.21
N LEU A 73 10.31 11.50 0.42
CA LEU A 73 9.99 12.09 1.72
C LEU A 73 9.07 11.12 2.48
N GLY A 74 9.66 10.38 3.42
CA GLY A 74 8.94 9.46 4.30
C GLY A 74 8.00 10.20 5.25
N ALA A 75 6.70 9.98 5.08
CA ALA A 75 5.69 10.37 6.06
C ALA A 75 4.70 9.22 6.24
N GLN A 76 4.78 8.56 7.40
CA GLN A 76 3.72 7.77 8.06
C GLN A 76 2.58 7.26 7.15
N ALA A 77 2.87 6.22 6.35
CA ALA A 77 1.98 5.75 5.30
C ALA A 77 0.79 4.89 5.78
N GLY A 78 0.68 4.58 7.08
CA GLY A 78 -0.40 3.74 7.61
C GLY A 78 -1.76 4.45 7.79
N GLN A 79 -1.76 5.74 8.11
CA GLN A 79 -2.99 6.50 8.42
C GLN A 79 -3.24 7.69 7.50
N LYS A 80 -2.20 8.38 7.01
CA LYS A 80 -2.35 9.59 6.17
C LYS A 80 -2.56 9.30 4.69
N MET A 81 -2.16 8.12 4.23
CA MET A 81 -2.22 7.76 2.81
C MET A 81 -3.65 7.42 2.37
N ALA A 82 -4.56 7.07 3.29
CA ALA A 82 -5.98 6.88 3.00
C ALA A 82 -6.72 8.20 2.71
N GLU A 83 -6.21 9.34 3.20
CA GLU A 83 -6.87 10.65 3.08
C GLU A 83 -6.54 11.39 1.77
N GLN A 84 -5.59 10.91 0.97
CA GLN A 84 -4.99 11.66 -0.15
C GLN A 84 -4.91 10.92 -1.49
N ILE A 85 -5.77 9.94 -1.77
CA ILE A 85 -5.72 9.25 -3.07
C ILE A 85 -6.96 9.55 -3.92
N PRO A 86 -6.85 10.46 -4.90
CA PRO A 86 -7.76 10.50 -6.04
C PRO A 86 -7.37 9.37 -6.99
N PHE A 87 -7.82 8.14 -6.70
CA PHE A 87 -7.69 7.04 -7.65
C PHE A 87 -8.84 7.13 -8.65
N PHE A 88 -8.61 6.64 -9.87
CA PHE A 88 -9.54 6.57 -11.03
C PHE A 88 -9.47 7.73 -12.02
N GLY A 89 -8.62 7.57 -13.05
CA GLY A 89 -8.68 8.36 -14.27
C GLY A 89 -7.52 8.06 -15.23
N GLY A 90 -7.63 7.01 -16.06
CA GLY A 90 -6.74 6.84 -17.22
C GLY A 90 -6.22 5.43 -17.54
N ILE A 91 -7.10 4.43 -17.67
CA ILE A 91 -6.70 3.01 -17.81
C ILE A 91 -5.95 2.72 -19.13
N ILE A 92 -6.08 3.54 -20.18
CA ILE A 92 -5.49 3.25 -21.49
C ILE A 92 -4.01 3.68 -21.59
N GLY A 93 -3.63 4.81 -20.97
CA GLY A 93 -2.23 5.26 -20.90
C GLY A 93 -1.43 4.60 -19.78
N GLN A 94 -2.10 4.13 -18.72
CA GLN A 94 -1.46 3.51 -17.56
C GLN A 94 -0.79 2.18 -17.93
N ALA A 95 -1.43 1.30 -18.70
CA ALA A 95 -0.86 -0.03 -18.97
C ALA A 95 0.48 -0.01 -19.74
N VAL A 96 0.62 0.85 -20.75
CA VAL A 96 1.86 1.01 -21.54
C VAL A 96 2.96 1.70 -20.72
N GLY A 97 2.58 2.70 -19.92
CA GLY A 97 3.51 3.35 -18.98
C GLY A 97 3.97 2.41 -17.87
N GLU A 98 3.08 1.53 -17.39
CA GLU A 98 3.35 0.55 -16.35
C GLU A 98 4.26 -0.59 -16.83
N SER A 99 4.10 -1.07 -18.07
CA SER A 99 5.00 -2.10 -18.60
C SER A 99 6.42 -1.57 -18.82
N THR A 100 6.55 -0.35 -19.36
CA THR A 100 7.84 0.32 -19.54
C THR A 100 8.46 0.67 -18.19
N GLY A 101 7.67 1.24 -17.27
CA GLY A 101 8.10 1.57 -15.91
C GLY A 101 8.53 0.34 -15.12
N ARG A 102 7.80 -0.77 -15.24
CA ARG A 102 8.15 -2.06 -14.64
C ARG A 102 9.47 -2.59 -15.17
N ALA A 103 9.70 -2.54 -16.49
CA ALA A 103 10.96 -3.00 -17.07
C ALA A 103 12.16 -2.20 -16.53
N VAL A 104 12.00 -0.88 -16.39
CA VAL A 104 13.01 -0.01 -15.76
C VAL A 104 13.21 -0.37 -14.28
N ALA A 105 12.13 -0.54 -13.51
CA ALA A 105 12.18 -0.92 -12.11
C ALA A 105 12.88 -2.28 -11.90
N LEU A 106 12.53 -3.28 -12.70
CA LEU A 106 13.19 -4.58 -12.71
C LEU A 106 14.69 -4.44 -12.99
N LYS A 107 15.08 -3.64 -13.99
CA LYS A 107 16.49 -3.39 -14.29
C LYS A 107 17.22 -2.76 -13.10
N MET A 108 16.61 -1.79 -12.43
CA MET A 108 17.20 -1.11 -11.26
C MET A 108 17.46 -2.08 -10.10
N VAL A 109 16.54 -3.01 -9.86
CA VAL A 109 16.66 -3.98 -8.74
C VAL A 109 17.45 -5.24 -9.10
N GLY A 110 17.94 -5.36 -10.34
CA GLY A 110 18.77 -6.49 -10.79
C GLY A 110 18.03 -7.61 -11.55
N GLY A 111 16.76 -7.41 -11.89
CA GLY A 111 15.94 -8.34 -12.68
C GLY A 111 15.12 -9.32 -11.83
N GLU A 112 14.17 -10.00 -12.48
CA GLU A 112 13.25 -10.93 -11.79
C GLU A 112 13.98 -12.09 -11.09
N GLU A 113 15.02 -12.64 -11.73
CA GLU A 113 15.85 -13.70 -11.15
C GLU A 113 16.55 -13.23 -9.87
N PHE A 114 17.07 -12.00 -9.86
CA PHE A 114 17.72 -11.43 -8.68
C PHE A 114 16.73 -11.23 -7.53
N ILE A 115 15.53 -10.71 -7.82
CA ILE A 115 14.47 -10.57 -6.83
C ILE A 115 14.16 -11.95 -6.22
N ARG A 116 13.92 -12.95 -7.06
CA ARG A 116 13.57 -14.31 -6.62
C ARG A 116 14.68 -14.96 -5.81
N ALA A 117 15.93 -14.83 -6.23
CA ALA A 117 17.09 -15.40 -5.53
C ALA A 117 17.37 -14.73 -4.18
N ASN A 118 16.92 -13.48 -3.98
CA ASN A 118 17.17 -12.69 -2.78
C ASN A 118 15.87 -12.41 -1.99
N SER A 119 14.88 -13.29 -2.09
CA SER A 119 13.64 -13.24 -1.32
C SER A 119 13.41 -14.58 -0.62
N ASP A 120 13.04 -14.51 0.65
CA ASP A 120 12.74 -15.65 1.52
C ASP A 120 11.23 -15.75 1.84
N LEU A 121 10.43 -14.78 1.39
CA LEU A 121 8.98 -14.77 1.49
C LEU A 121 8.35 -14.48 0.14
N SER A 122 7.30 -15.24 -0.19
CA SER A 122 6.53 -15.05 -1.42
C SER A 122 5.04 -15.31 -1.25
N PHE A 123 4.25 -14.86 -2.22
CA PHE A 123 2.79 -14.93 -2.23
C PHE A 123 2.27 -15.36 -3.60
N ASN A 124 1.14 -16.08 -3.61
CA ASN A 124 0.45 -16.45 -4.85
C ASN A 124 -0.42 -15.31 -5.41
N SER A 125 -0.89 -14.41 -4.54
CA SER A 125 -1.73 -13.28 -4.92
C SER A 125 -1.12 -11.95 -4.48
N VAL A 126 -1.41 -10.88 -5.24
CA VAL A 126 -0.98 -9.53 -4.89
C VAL A 126 -1.78 -8.98 -3.70
N GLN A 127 -3.01 -9.47 -3.50
CA GLN A 127 -3.85 -9.14 -2.36
C GLN A 127 -3.24 -9.66 -1.07
N ASP A 128 -2.73 -10.90 -1.05
CA ASP A 128 -2.09 -11.45 0.14
C ASP A 128 -0.82 -10.68 0.49
N LEU A 129 -0.01 -10.34 -0.52
CA LEU A 129 1.16 -9.48 -0.36
C LEU A 129 0.76 -8.11 0.22
N ALA A 130 -0.29 -7.48 -0.31
CA ALA A 130 -0.77 -6.18 0.16
C ALA A 130 -1.18 -6.21 1.64
N VAL A 131 -2.02 -7.18 2.02
CA VAL A 131 -2.49 -7.33 3.40
C VAL A 131 -1.33 -7.66 4.33
N TYR A 132 -0.43 -8.55 3.91
CA TYR A 132 0.77 -8.89 4.68
C TYR A 132 1.66 -7.66 4.93
N MET A 133 2.01 -6.93 3.87
CA MET A 133 2.83 -5.72 3.96
C MET A 133 2.22 -4.69 4.91
N TYR A 134 0.91 -4.47 4.83
CA TYR A 134 0.22 -3.57 5.75
C TYR A 134 0.27 -4.08 7.20
N ALA A 135 -0.15 -5.33 7.43
CA ALA A 135 -0.29 -5.88 8.77
C ALA A 135 1.06 -6.07 9.48
N LYS A 136 2.12 -6.42 8.76
CA LYS A 136 3.44 -6.78 9.33
C LYS A 136 4.49 -5.68 9.20
N ASN A 137 4.44 -4.88 8.14
CA ASN A 137 5.54 -3.99 7.80
C ASN A 137 5.17 -2.49 7.78
N SER A 138 3.89 -2.11 7.89
CA SER A 138 3.47 -0.70 7.77
C SER A 138 4.08 0.26 8.80
N ALA A 139 4.53 -0.26 9.94
CA ALA A 139 5.24 0.49 10.97
C ALA A 139 6.77 0.58 10.74
N HIS A 140 7.30 -0.15 9.76
CA HIS A 140 8.72 -0.14 9.43
C HIS A 140 9.15 1.22 8.86
N LYS A 141 10.32 1.73 9.25
CA LYS A 141 10.81 3.05 8.81
C LYS A 141 10.92 3.19 7.29
N ASP A 142 11.21 2.09 6.60
CA ASP A 142 11.40 2.05 5.14
C ASP A 142 10.12 1.66 4.39
N PHE A 143 8.97 1.57 5.09
CA PHE A 143 7.74 1.02 4.53
C PHE A 143 7.30 1.64 3.23
N ALA A 144 7.27 2.97 3.19
CA ALA A 144 6.69 3.67 2.06
C ALA A 144 7.60 3.61 0.82
N GLU A 145 8.91 3.53 0.99
CA GLU A 145 9.84 3.26 -0.11
C GLU A 145 9.71 1.82 -0.61
N ALA A 146 9.70 0.85 0.31
CA ALA A 146 9.52 -0.55 -0.03
C ALA A 146 8.20 -0.78 -0.78
N LEU A 147 7.10 -0.17 -0.32
CA LEU A 147 5.80 -0.22 -0.99
C LEU A 147 5.85 0.38 -2.39
N LYS A 148 6.45 1.56 -2.55
CA LYS A 148 6.57 2.22 -3.85
C LYS A 148 7.33 1.35 -4.85
N LEU A 149 8.51 0.85 -4.47
CA LEU A 149 9.33 0.01 -5.35
C LEU A 149 8.60 -1.30 -5.70
N THR A 150 7.90 -1.88 -4.73
CA THR A 150 7.06 -3.07 -4.95
C THR A 150 5.92 -2.79 -5.92
N GLN A 151 5.28 -1.61 -5.85
CA GLN A 151 4.26 -1.17 -6.80
C GLN A 151 4.81 -0.85 -8.19
N GLU A 152 6.08 -0.50 -8.32
CA GLU A 152 6.75 -0.33 -9.61
C GLU A 152 7.07 -1.69 -10.27
N ILE A 153 7.43 -2.70 -9.48
CA ILE A 153 7.70 -4.07 -9.94
C ILE A 153 6.41 -4.86 -10.18
N TYR A 154 5.39 -4.65 -9.35
CA TYR A 154 4.08 -5.27 -9.42
C TYR A 154 3.00 -4.18 -9.54
N PRO A 155 2.78 -3.60 -10.75
CA PRO A 155 1.84 -2.51 -10.96
C PRO A 155 0.41 -2.79 -10.47
N GLU A 156 -0.03 -4.05 -10.53
CA GLU A 156 -1.33 -4.48 -10.00
C GLU A 156 -1.49 -4.23 -8.49
N LEU A 157 -0.39 -4.07 -7.76
CA LEU A 157 -0.43 -3.73 -6.34
C LEU A 157 -1.00 -2.33 -6.13
N LYS A 158 -0.83 -1.39 -7.07
CA LYS A 158 -1.37 -0.03 -6.95
C LYS A 158 -2.90 -0.04 -6.83
N THR A 159 -3.56 -0.89 -7.62
CA THR A 159 -5.01 -1.04 -7.62
C THR A 159 -5.48 -2.00 -6.54
N ALA A 160 -4.69 -3.03 -6.20
CA ALA A 160 -5.08 -4.05 -5.23
C ALA A 160 -4.84 -3.65 -3.76
N TYR A 161 -3.89 -2.76 -3.46
CA TYR A 161 -3.40 -2.53 -2.11
C TYR A 161 -4.50 -2.12 -1.13
N TYR A 162 -5.17 -0.98 -1.38
CA TYR A 162 -6.22 -0.49 -0.51
C TYR A 162 -7.46 -1.41 -0.44
N PRO A 163 -8.01 -1.88 -1.57
CA PRO A 163 -9.14 -2.79 -1.53
C PRO A 163 -8.87 -4.06 -0.71
N ALA A 164 -7.68 -4.66 -0.84
CA ALA A 164 -7.32 -5.86 -0.09
C ALA A 164 -7.28 -5.63 1.42
N ILE A 165 -6.66 -4.51 1.86
CA ILE A 165 -6.58 -4.14 3.28
C ILE A 165 -7.96 -3.80 3.85
N TYR A 166 -8.79 -3.11 3.06
CA TYR A 166 -10.16 -2.80 3.45
C TYR A 166 -10.97 -4.09 3.64
N SER A 167 -10.95 -5.00 2.67
CA SER A 167 -11.60 -6.31 2.81
C SER A 167 -11.11 -7.07 4.05
N ALA A 168 -9.80 -7.11 4.30
CA ALA A 168 -9.25 -7.73 5.50
C ALA A 168 -9.69 -7.04 6.80
N SER A 169 -9.79 -5.71 6.81
CA SER A 169 -10.28 -4.91 7.94
C SER A 169 -11.73 -5.26 8.30
N THR A 170 -12.59 -5.44 7.29
CA THR A 170 -14.00 -5.81 7.53
C THR A 170 -14.17 -7.23 8.08
N LEU A 171 -13.22 -8.12 7.80
CA LEU A 171 -13.21 -9.46 8.38
C LEU A 171 -12.75 -9.44 9.84
N ALA A 172 -11.78 -8.58 10.18
CA ALA A 172 -11.29 -8.41 11.55
C ALA A 172 -12.31 -7.76 12.51
N ALA A 173 -13.30 -7.04 11.98
CA ALA A 173 -14.34 -6.40 12.77
C ALA A 173 -15.51 -7.34 13.17
N LYS A 174 -15.47 -8.61 12.75
CA LYS A 174 -16.47 -9.63 13.08
C LYS A 174 -15.96 -10.54 14.18
#